data_AF-A0A2J8VKG8-F1
#
_entry.id   AF-A0A2J8VKG8-F1
#
_cell.length_a   1.000
_cell.length_b   1.000
_cell.length_c   1.000
_cell.angle_alpha   90.00
_cell.angle_beta   90.00
_cell.angle_gamma   90.00
#
_symmetry.space_group_name_H-M   'P 1'
#
loop_
_entity.id
_entity.type
_entity.pdbx_description
1 polymer ?
#
loop_
_entity_poly.entity_id
_entity_poly.type
_entity_poly.pdbx_seq_one_letter_code
_entity_poly.pdbx_strand_id
1 'polypeptide(L)'
;MSTRESFNPESYELDKSFRLTRFTELKGTGCKVPQDVLQKLLESLQENHFQEDEQFLGAVMPRLGIGMDTCVIPLRHGGLSLVQTTDYIYPIVDDPYMMGRIACANVLSDLYAMGVTECDNMLMLLGVSNKMTDRERDKVMPLIIQGFKDAAEEAGTSVTGGQTVL
;
A
#
# COMPACT_ATOMS: atom_id res chain seq x y z
N MET A 1 -1.21 -3.40 28.21
CA MET A 1 -0.52 -2.81 27.05
C MET A 1 -0.07 -1.41 27.44
N SER A 2 1.23 -1.10 27.32
CA SER A 2 1.73 0.26 27.54
C SER A 2 1.26 1.14 26.37
N THR A 3 0.65 2.28 26.65
CA THR A 3 0.29 3.26 25.62
C THR A 3 1.57 3.88 25.05
N ARG A 4 1.75 3.79 23.73
CA ARG A 4 2.85 4.46 23.03
C ARG A 4 2.69 5.98 23.19
N GLU A 5 3.79 6.67 23.52
CA GLU A 5 3.79 8.12 23.59
C GLU A 5 3.57 8.73 22.19
N SER A 6 2.87 9.87 22.15
CA SER A 6 2.68 10.63 20.93
C SER A 6 4.03 11.06 20.34
N PHE A 7 4.13 11.06 19.01
CA PHE A 7 5.33 11.56 18.33
C PHE A 7 5.65 13.01 18.75
N ASN A 8 6.88 13.21 19.24
CA ASN A 8 7.45 14.52 19.53
C ASN A 8 8.59 14.82 18.54
N PRO A 9 8.43 15.80 17.63
CA PRO A 9 9.48 16.15 16.66
C PRO A 9 10.83 16.49 17.31
N GLU A 10 10.81 17.17 18.46
CA GLU A 10 12.04 17.62 19.14
C GLU A 10 12.90 16.45 19.62
N SER A 11 12.28 15.31 19.97
CA SER A 11 12.98 14.07 20.33
C SER A 11 13.78 13.45 19.18
N TYR A 12 13.47 13.85 17.94
CA TYR A 12 14.17 13.43 16.72
C TYR A 12 15.01 14.56 16.11
N GLU A 13 15.23 15.63 16.87
CA GLU A 13 15.94 16.84 16.44
C GLU A 13 15.28 17.57 15.25
N LEU A 14 13.97 17.45 15.13
CA LEU A 14 13.17 18.19 14.17
C LEU A 14 12.63 19.47 14.82
N ASP A 15 12.25 20.44 13.99
CA ASP A 15 11.57 21.64 14.47
C ASP A 15 10.24 21.28 15.15
N LYS A 16 9.89 21.96 16.25
CA LYS A 16 8.64 21.74 16.99
C LYS A 16 7.38 21.91 16.12
N SER A 17 7.46 22.76 15.10
CA SER A 17 6.40 22.98 14.11
C SER A 17 6.36 21.95 12.99
N PHE A 18 7.27 20.96 12.97
CA PHE A 18 7.28 19.90 11.98
C PHE A 18 5.94 19.14 11.98
N ARG A 19 5.39 18.93 10.79
CA ARG A 19 4.15 18.20 10.55
C ARG A 19 4.33 17.36 9.30
N LEU A 20 4.19 16.04 9.42
CA LEU A 20 4.32 15.15 8.26
C LEU A 20 3.24 15.46 7.21
N THR A 21 2.04 15.81 7.65
CA THR A 21 0.91 16.14 6.77
C THR A 21 1.12 17.40 5.93
N ARG A 22 2.14 18.23 6.23
CA ARG A 22 2.48 19.41 5.42
C ARG A 22 3.08 19.06 4.05
N PHE A 23 3.57 17.83 3.90
CA PHE A 23 4.14 17.32 2.65
C PHE A 23 3.07 16.70 1.73
N THR A 24 1.80 16.77 2.12
CA THR A 24 0.65 16.33 1.34
C THR A 24 0.02 17.53 0.63
N GLU A 25 0.13 17.60 -0.69
CA GLU A 25 -0.60 18.59 -1.50
C GLU A 25 -2.08 18.20 -1.69
N LEU A 26 -2.32 16.92 -1.97
CA LEU A 26 -3.65 16.37 -2.21
C LEU A 26 -4.19 15.77 -0.91
N LYS A 27 -5.06 16.50 -0.20
CA LYS A 27 -5.67 16.07 1.06
C LYS A 27 -7.00 15.33 0.82
N GLY A 28 -7.29 14.32 1.64
CA GLY A 28 -8.56 13.59 1.62
C GLY A 28 -8.76 12.73 0.37
N THR A 29 -9.98 12.65 -0.15
CA THR A 29 -10.32 11.89 -1.36
C THR A 29 -9.71 12.47 -2.65
N GLY A 30 -9.09 13.64 -2.59
CA GLY A 30 -8.49 14.32 -3.74
C GLY A 30 -7.22 13.66 -4.30
N CYS A 31 -6.68 12.63 -3.65
CA CYS A 31 -5.53 11.88 -4.15
C CYS A 31 -5.90 10.75 -5.13
N LYS A 32 -7.12 10.20 -5.05
CA LYS A 32 -7.59 9.15 -5.96
C LYS A 32 -8.32 9.80 -7.15
N VAL A 33 -8.04 9.30 -8.36
CA VAL A 33 -8.74 9.72 -9.57
C VAL A 33 -10.20 9.28 -9.49
N PRO A 34 -11.19 10.13 -9.84
CA PRO A 34 -12.61 9.74 -9.88
C PRO A 34 -12.85 8.50 -10.72
N GLN A 35 -13.79 7.65 -10.29
CA GLN A 35 -14.01 6.32 -10.89
C GLN A 35 -14.36 6.38 -12.39
N ASP A 36 -15.14 7.37 -12.82
CA ASP A 36 -15.53 7.56 -14.22
C ASP A 36 -14.35 7.98 -15.11
N VAL A 37 -13.41 8.76 -14.56
CA VAL A 37 -12.16 9.14 -15.24
C VAL A 37 -11.21 7.95 -15.30
N LEU A 38 -11.06 7.22 -14.18
CA LEU A 38 -10.24 6.02 -14.11
C LEU A 38 -10.71 4.96 -15.10
N GLN A 39 -12.01 4.72 -15.19
CA GLN A 39 -12.57 3.71 -16.12
C GLN A 39 -12.17 4.00 -17.57
N LYS A 40 -12.20 5.27 -17.99
CA LYS A 40 -11.76 5.69 -19.33
C LYS A 40 -10.27 5.44 -19.56
N LEU A 41 -9.43 5.70 -18.55
CA LEU A 41 -7.98 5.44 -18.65
C LEU A 41 -7.68 3.94 -18.77
N LEU A 42 -8.52 3.10 -18.18
CA LEU A 42 -8.36 1.65 -18.18
C LEU A 42 -8.89 0.96 -19.45
N GLU A 43 -9.61 1.65 -20.33
CA GLU A 43 -10.21 1.08 -21.55
C GLU A 43 -9.18 0.30 -22.41
N SER A 44 -7.99 0.88 -22.62
CA SER A 44 -6.91 0.24 -23.39
C SER A 44 -6.37 -1.07 -22.78
N LEU A 45 -6.52 -1.25 -21.46
CA LEU A 45 -6.11 -2.49 -20.78
C LEU A 45 -7.19 -3.56 -20.88
N GLN A 46 -8.46 -3.18 -21.00
CA GLN A 46 -9.60 -4.11 -21.12
C GLN A 46 -9.67 -4.77 -22.50
N GLU A 47 -9.22 -4.09 -23.55
CA GLU A 47 -9.23 -4.64 -24.93
C GLU A 47 -8.37 -5.91 -25.09
N ASN A 48 -7.38 -6.12 -24.21
CA ASN A 48 -6.44 -7.24 -24.29
C ASN A 48 -6.84 -8.47 -23.43
N HIS A 49 -8.01 -8.46 -22.78
CA HIS A 49 -8.36 -9.42 -21.73
C HIS A 49 -9.30 -10.58 -22.15
N PHE A 50 -9.55 -10.78 -23.46
CA PHE A 50 -10.40 -11.87 -23.97
C PHE A 50 -9.62 -13.01 -24.66
N GLN A 51 -8.51 -13.46 -24.10
CA GLN A 51 -7.94 -14.76 -24.47
C GLN A 51 -8.13 -15.75 -23.32
N GLU A 52 -9.24 -16.47 -23.46
CA GLU A 52 -9.60 -17.78 -22.92
C GLU A 52 -9.39 -17.99 -21.41
N ASP A 53 -10.50 -18.13 -20.68
CA ASP A 53 -10.52 -18.85 -19.42
C ASP A 53 -9.81 -20.19 -19.62
N GLU A 54 -8.55 -20.31 -19.21
CA GLU A 54 -7.84 -21.58 -19.26
C GLU A 54 -8.62 -22.58 -18.42
N GLN A 55 -9.28 -23.53 -19.09
CA GLN A 55 -9.94 -24.65 -18.46
C GLN A 55 -8.89 -25.56 -17.82
N PHE A 56 -8.49 -25.24 -16.59
CA PHE A 56 -7.73 -26.16 -15.76
C PHE A 56 -8.70 -27.04 -14.97
N LEU A 57 -8.80 -28.32 -15.34
CA LEU A 57 -9.54 -29.36 -14.60
C LEU A 57 -11.06 -29.13 -14.44
N GLY A 58 -11.72 -28.44 -15.37
CA GLY A 58 -13.19 -28.32 -15.39
C GLY A 58 -13.79 -27.35 -14.38
N ALA A 59 -12.97 -26.62 -13.62
CA ALA A 59 -13.39 -25.49 -12.80
C ALA A 59 -12.99 -24.19 -13.50
N VAL A 60 -13.97 -23.34 -13.81
CA VAL A 60 -13.71 -21.98 -14.29
C VAL A 60 -13.14 -21.19 -13.11
N MET A 61 -11.85 -20.88 -13.15
CA MET A 61 -11.22 -20.02 -12.16
C MET A 61 -11.30 -18.58 -12.66
N PRO A 62 -12.11 -17.71 -12.02
CA PRO A 62 -12.33 -16.37 -12.53
C PRO A 62 -11.03 -15.56 -12.45
N ARG A 63 -10.63 -14.98 -13.58
CA ARG A 63 -9.58 -13.96 -13.61
C ARG A 63 -10.21 -12.62 -13.26
N LEU A 64 -9.87 -12.10 -12.08
CA LEU A 64 -10.38 -10.83 -11.56
C LEU A 64 -9.25 -9.80 -11.53
N GLY A 65 -9.52 -8.52 -11.81
CA GLY A 65 -8.46 -7.53 -11.66
C GLY A 65 -8.82 -6.11 -12.07
N ILE A 66 -9.00 -5.85 -13.37
CA ILE A 66 -9.16 -4.47 -13.86
C ILE A 66 -10.45 -3.86 -13.28
N GLY A 67 -10.29 -2.75 -12.54
CA GLY A 67 -11.39 -2.04 -11.90
C GLY A 67 -11.71 -2.51 -10.47
N MET A 68 -10.90 -3.40 -9.90
CA MET A 68 -11.02 -3.86 -8.50
C MET A 68 -9.77 -3.54 -7.70
N ASP A 69 -9.92 -3.46 -6.37
CA ASP A 69 -8.82 -3.20 -5.43
C ASP A 69 -7.83 -4.38 -5.31
N THR A 70 -8.19 -5.54 -5.85
CA THR A 70 -7.38 -6.76 -5.84
C THR A 70 -7.58 -7.51 -7.14
N CYS A 71 -6.51 -8.15 -7.64
CA CYS A 71 -6.58 -9.10 -8.74
C CYS A 71 -6.40 -10.54 -8.25
N VAL A 72 -7.05 -11.47 -8.95
CA VAL A 72 -6.95 -12.92 -8.75
C VAL A 72 -6.58 -13.55 -10.08
N ILE A 73 -5.41 -14.18 -10.14
CA ILE A 73 -4.86 -14.73 -11.37
C ILE A 73 -4.45 -16.19 -11.13
N PRO A 74 -4.97 -17.17 -11.88
CA PRO A 74 -4.52 -18.55 -11.80
C PRO A 74 -3.01 -18.67 -12.08
N LEU A 75 -2.30 -19.49 -11.30
CA LEU A 75 -0.89 -19.78 -11.59
C LEU A 75 -0.75 -20.66 -12.82
N ARG A 76 0.31 -20.43 -13.62
CA ARG A 76 0.63 -21.17 -14.85
C ARG A 76 0.69 -22.70 -14.72
N HIS A 77 0.96 -23.21 -13.52
CA HIS A 77 1.09 -24.64 -13.24
C HIS A 77 -0.17 -25.22 -12.58
N GLY A 78 -1.21 -24.42 -12.41
CA GLY A 78 -2.49 -24.81 -11.83
C GLY A 78 -2.46 -25.08 -10.33
N GLY A 79 -3.65 -25.36 -9.77
CA GLY A 79 -3.83 -25.74 -8.36
C GLY A 79 -3.80 -24.60 -7.34
N LEU A 80 -3.31 -23.42 -7.72
CA LEU A 80 -3.28 -22.22 -6.90
C LEU A 80 -3.59 -20.98 -7.74
N SER A 81 -4.09 -19.93 -7.08
CA SER A 81 -4.22 -18.59 -7.63
C SER A 81 -3.35 -17.62 -6.88
N LEU A 82 -2.79 -16.66 -7.60
CA LEU A 82 -2.11 -15.51 -7.06
C LEU A 82 -3.13 -14.40 -6.82
N VAL A 83 -3.18 -13.90 -5.59
CA VAL A 83 -4.00 -12.74 -5.20
C VAL A 83 -3.07 -11.58 -4.92
N GLN A 84 -3.29 -10.43 -5.57
CA GLN A 84 -2.41 -9.26 -5.43
C GLN A 84 -3.21 -7.98 -5.34
N THR A 85 -2.72 -7.08 -4.51
CA THR A 85 -3.20 -5.70 -4.38
C THR A 85 -2.00 -4.77 -4.29
N THR A 86 -2.22 -3.50 -4.60
CA THR A 86 -1.26 -2.42 -4.39
C THR A 86 -2.03 -1.15 -4.04
N ASP A 87 -1.64 -0.49 -2.96
CA ASP A 87 -2.13 0.84 -2.63
C ASP A 87 -1.00 1.64 -2.00
N TYR A 88 -1.07 2.96 -2.12
CA TYR A 88 -0.19 3.88 -1.40
C TYR A 88 -0.99 5.14 -1.08
N ILE A 89 -0.75 5.69 0.11
CA ILE A 89 -1.50 6.82 0.61
C ILE A 89 -0.54 7.95 1.00
N TYR A 90 -0.97 9.18 0.74
CA TYR A 90 -0.28 10.36 1.26
C TYR A 90 -0.39 10.42 2.78
N PRO A 91 0.54 11.10 3.47
CA PRO A 91 0.43 11.29 4.91
C PRO A 91 -0.89 11.93 5.35
N ILE A 92 -1.60 11.21 6.23
CA ILE A 92 -2.87 11.67 6.85
C ILE A 92 -2.74 11.95 8.35
N VAL A 93 -1.64 11.53 8.97
CA VAL A 93 -1.30 11.79 10.38
C VAL A 93 0.12 12.33 10.47
N ASP A 94 0.40 13.11 11.52
CA ASP A 94 1.71 13.73 11.72
C ASP A 94 2.74 12.79 12.35
N ASP A 95 2.28 11.70 12.95
CA ASP A 95 3.12 10.67 13.56
C ASP A 95 3.62 9.70 12.47
N PRO A 96 4.93 9.69 12.15
CA PRO A 96 5.44 8.92 11.03
C PRO A 96 5.32 7.40 11.24
N TYR A 97 5.52 6.92 12.48
CA TYR A 97 5.36 5.51 12.78
C TYR A 97 3.91 5.06 12.62
N MET A 98 2.96 5.86 13.12
CA MET A 98 1.54 5.57 12.91
C MET A 98 1.16 5.65 11.43
N MET A 99 1.74 6.58 10.67
CA MET A 99 1.53 6.65 9.24
C MET A 99 1.94 5.35 8.54
N GLY A 100 3.11 4.80 8.90
CA GLY A 100 3.56 3.48 8.40
C GLY A 100 2.60 2.36 8.75
N ARG A 101 2.13 2.30 10.00
CA ARG A 101 1.13 1.32 10.43
C ARG A 101 -0.18 1.42 9.65
N ILE A 102 -0.69 2.64 9.46
CA ILE A 102 -1.92 2.91 8.72
C ILE A 102 -1.77 2.49 7.26
N ALA A 103 -0.64 2.83 6.62
CA ALA A 103 -0.37 2.45 5.24
C ALA A 103 -0.32 0.92 5.06
N CYS A 104 0.32 0.19 5.98
CA CYS A 104 0.33 -1.27 5.96
C CYS A 104 -1.07 -1.87 6.14
N ALA A 105 -1.86 -1.33 7.07
CA ALA A 105 -3.23 -1.80 7.29
C ALA A 105 -4.13 -1.56 6.07
N ASN A 106 -3.94 -0.43 5.37
CA ASN A 106 -4.70 -0.09 4.17
C ASN A 106 -4.43 -1.07 3.02
N VAL A 107 -3.18 -1.41 2.75
CA VAL A 107 -2.89 -2.39 1.67
C VAL A 107 -3.34 -3.81 2.04
N LEU A 108 -3.24 -4.20 3.32
CA LEU A 108 -3.71 -5.50 3.77
C LEU A 108 -5.25 -5.62 3.74
N SER A 109 -5.98 -4.51 3.93
CA SER A 109 -7.44 -4.56 3.96
C SER A 109 -8.05 -5.01 2.64
N ASP A 110 -7.40 -4.76 1.51
CA ASP A 110 -7.88 -5.20 0.20
C ASP A 110 -7.81 -6.73 0.07
N LEU A 111 -6.75 -7.36 0.59
CA LEU A 111 -6.64 -8.83 0.66
C LEU A 111 -7.70 -9.42 1.61
N TYR A 112 -7.85 -8.82 2.79
CA TYR A 112 -8.83 -9.29 3.78
C TYR A 112 -10.27 -9.15 3.29
N ALA A 113 -10.58 -8.11 2.52
CA ALA A 113 -11.90 -7.93 1.89
C ALA A 113 -12.22 -9.04 0.88
N MET A 114 -11.21 -9.64 0.26
CA MET A 114 -11.33 -10.80 -0.62
C MET A 114 -11.32 -12.15 0.13
N GLY A 115 -11.26 -12.14 1.46
CA GLY A 115 -11.21 -13.34 2.30
C GLY A 115 -9.83 -13.98 2.41
N VAL A 116 -8.77 -13.32 1.90
CA VAL A 116 -7.39 -13.79 2.01
C VAL A 116 -6.81 -13.31 3.32
N THR A 117 -6.63 -14.22 4.28
CA THR A 117 -6.19 -13.91 5.65
C THR A 117 -4.69 -14.09 5.88
N GLU A 118 -4.02 -14.84 5.00
CA GLU A 118 -2.58 -15.08 5.05
C GLU A 118 -1.92 -14.38 3.85
N CYS A 119 -0.92 -13.54 4.12
CA CYS A 119 -0.20 -12.80 3.09
C CYS A 119 1.22 -13.37 2.94
N ASP A 120 1.48 -14.04 1.81
CA ASP A 120 2.78 -14.69 1.56
C ASP A 120 3.94 -13.69 1.44
N ASN A 121 3.67 -12.51 0.88
CA ASN A 121 4.70 -11.56 0.53
C ASN A 121 4.17 -10.12 0.49
N MET A 122 4.98 -9.17 0.97
CA MET A 122 4.72 -7.75 0.88
C MET A 122 5.92 -6.99 0.28
N LEU A 123 5.62 -6.10 -0.68
CA LEU A 123 6.58 -5.16 -1.25
C LEU A 123 6.21 -3.74 -0.82
N MET A 124 7.19 -2.98 -0.31
CA MET A 124 6.96 -1.61 0.14
C MET A 124 7.22 -0.61 -0.99
N LEU A 125 6.23 0.21 -1.32
CA LEU A 125 6.38 1.37 -2.19
C LEU A 125 6.46 2.64 -1.34
N LEU A 126 7.57 3.38 -1.41
CA LEU A 126 7.81 4.57 -0.61
C LEU A 126 8.12 5.78 -1.49
N GLY A 127 7.24 6.78 -1.48
CA GLY A 127 7.50 8.10 -2.06
C GLY A 127 7.99 9.08 -0.99
N VAL A 128 9.10 9.76 -1.25
CA VAL A 128 9.72 10.71 -0.32
C VAL A 128 9.64 12.11 -0.93
N SER A 129 8.91 13.02 -0.30
CA SER A 129 8.74 14.38 -0.85
C SER A 129 10.08 15.10 -1.04
N ASN A 130 10.34 15.59 -2.25
CA ASN A 130 11.45 16.49 -2.58
C ASN A 130 11.45 17.84 -1.81
N LYS A 131 10.36 18.15 -1.09
CA LYS A 131 10.27 19.34 -0.21
C LYS A 131 10.80 19.07 1.20
N MET A 132 11.02 17.81 1.57
CA MET A 132 11.69 17.48 2.83
C MET A 132 13.17 17.83 2.71
N THR A 133 13.72 18.42 3.78
CA THR A 133 15.18 18.49 3.90
C THR A 133 15.75 17.09 4.11
N ASP A 134 17.02 16.87 3.76
CA ASP A 134 17.70 15.59 4.02
C ASP A 134 17.60 15.17 5.49
N ARG A 135 17.74 16.15 6.41
CA ARG A 135 17.61 15.91 7.85
C ARG A 135 16.21 15.43 8.24
N GLU A 136 15.15 16.06 7.70
CA GLU A 136 13.78 15.63 7.95
C GLU A 136 13.54 14.22 7.40
N ARG A 137 13.95 13.96 6.15
CA ARG A 137 13.84 12.64 5.53
C ARG A 137 14.49 11.56 6.38
N ASP A 138 15.75 11.77 6.76
CA ASP A 138 16.58 10.76 7.42
C ASP A 138 16.09 10.43 8.84
N LYS A 139 15.32 11.32 9.47
CA LYS A 139 14.69 11.08 10.78
C LYS A 139 13.29 10.50 10.67
N VAL A 140 12.53 10.89 9.64
CA VAL A 140 11.10 10.54 9.48
C VAL A 140 10.91 9.22 8.75
N MET A 141 11.63 8.98 7.65
CA MET A 141 11.43 7.78 6.82
C MET A 141 11.69 6.47 7.58
N PRO A 142 12.74 6.35 8.43
CA PRO A 142 12.94 5.14 9.23
C PRO A 142 11.75 4.83 10.16
N LEU A 143 11.09 5.85 10.69
CA LEU A 143 9.92 5.67 11.55
C LEU A 143 8.72 5.14 10.77
N ILE A 144 8.47 5.64 9.55
CA ILE A 144 7.42 5.13 8.66
C ILE A 144 7.70 3.66 8.32
N ILE A 145 8.93 3.35 7.93
CA ILE A 145 9.36 1.99 7.58
C ILE A 145 9.18 1.06 8.79
N GLN A 146 9.58 1.50 9.98
CA GLN A 146 9.44 0.74 11.22
C GLN A 146 7.97 0.44 11.54
N GLY A 147 7.09 1.45 11.48
CA GLY A 147 5.66 1.26 11.73
C GLY A 147 5.02 0.31 10.72
N PHE A 148 5.39 0.42 9.44
CA PHE A 148 4.90 -0.47 8.41
C PHE A 148 5.37 -1.91 8.65
N LYS A 149 6.67 -2.11 8.94
CA LYS A 149 7.25 -3.41 9.28
C LYS A 149 6.54 -4.06 10.46
N ASP A 150 6.36 -3.33 11.56
CA ASP A 150 5.76 -3.87 12.78
C ASP A 150 4.28 -4.25 12.55
N ALA A 151 3.54 -3.48 11.75
CA ALA A 151 2.18 -3.83 11.35
C ALA A 151 2.12 -5.07 10.44
N ALA A 152 3.07 -5.23 9.51
CA ALA A 152 3.18 -6.42 8.67
C ALA A 152 3.49 -7.67 9.51
N GLU A 153 4.42 -7.56 10.46
CA GLU A 153 4.76 -8.66 11.37
C GLU A 153 3.59 -9.04 12.29
N GLU A 154 2.82 -8.07 12.78
CA GLU A 154 1.58 -8.31 13.54
C GLU A 154 0.51 -9.05 12.71
N ALA A 155 0.48 -8.79 11.40
CA ALA A 155 -0.40 -9.47 10.45
C ALA A 155 0.13 -10.86 10.01
N GLY A 156 1.26 -11.33 10.53
CA GLY A 156 1.86 -12.62 10.18
C GLY A 156 2.56 -12.64 8.82
N THR A 157 2.92 -11.48 8.27
CA THR A 157 3.67 -11.36 7.01
C THR A 157 4.95 -10.55 7.20
N SER A 158 5.73 -10.38 6.14
CA SER A 158 6.98 -9.61 6.18
C SER A 158 7.22 -8.85 4.88
N VAL A 159 7.88 -7.70 5.01
CA VAL A 159 8.33 -6.92 3.86
C VAL A 159 9.60 -7.56 3.30
N THR A 160 9.56 -8.04 2.06
CA THR A 160 10.70 -8.76 1.43
C THR A 160 11.42 -7.94 0.37
N GLY A 161 10.89 -6.77 0.03
CA GLY A 161 11.45 -5.89 -0.99
C GLY A 161 10.63 -4.63 -1.14
N GLY A 162 10.93 -3.85 -2.18
CA GLY A 162 10.24 -2.60 -2.41
C GLY A 162 10.96 -1.67 -3.37
N GLN A 163 10.40 -0.48 -3.52
CA GLN A 163 10.95 0.62 -4.31
C GLN A 163 10.79 1.92 -3.54
N THR A 164 11.82 2.76 -3.56
CA THR A 164 11.77 4.12 -3.00
C THR A 164 12.07 5.14 -4.07
N VAL A 165 11.29 6.22 -4.11
CA VAL A 165 11.41 7.33 -5.08
C VAL A 165 11.32 8.69 -4.38
N LEU A 166 11.85 9.72 -5.04
CA LEU A 166 11.77 11.14 -4.64
C LEU A 166 10.57 11.85 -5.28
#